data_AF-A0A2V7ULL4-F1
#
_entry.id   AF-A0A2V7ULL4-F1
#
_cell.length_a   1.000
_cell.length_b   1.000
_cell.length_c   1.000
_cell.angle_alpha   90.00
_cell.angle_beta   90.00
_cell.angle_gamma   90.00
#
_symmetry.space_group_name_H-M   'P 1'
#
loop_
_entity.id
_entity.type
_entity.pdbx_description
1 polymer ?
#
loop_
_entity_poly.entity_id
_entity_poly.type
_entity_poly.pdbx_seq_one_letter_code
_entity_poly.pdbx_strand_id
1 'polypeptide(L)'
;MIVIRRSSLLCALLAGLVLLPVAVQAGPPLLCFPIDIGGATSLPWGSAAGWNAPRPGYDRAHLVNDTLAVLSPATPVLVRMETLRRAAIYAMNDAGLARELLAKIEGRVREDPSDPPAALALFDAGYLIEVYKQARAVTGRDLVDRARDGYAMVERALARLGSPPDMEYAAALVALDGRREASRVHLAKAREGAPAGSLVSRAIESHERRWGR
;
A
#
# COMPACT_ATOMS: atom_id res chain seq x y z
N MET A 1 77.94 -13.16 27.64
CA MET A 1 77.36 -13.76 26.41
C MET A 1 76.53 -14.96 26.84
N ILE A 2 75.22 -14.91 26.60
CA ILE A 2 74.17 -15.96 26.55
C ILE A 2 72.86 -15.21 26.82
N VAL A 3 72.05 -14.99 25.78
CA VAL A 3 70.71 -14.39 25.88
C VAL A 3 69.69 -15.53 25.88
N ILE A 4 68.91 -15.61 26.96
CA ILE A 4 67.85 -16.60 27.17
C ILE A 4 66.60 -16.19 26.37
N ARG A 5 66.12 -17.08 25.50
CA ARG A 5 64.87 -16.96 24.74
C ARG A 5 63.66 -16.88 25.69
N ARG A 6 62.79 -15.89 25.49
CA ARG A 6 61.44 -15.85 26.08
C ARG A 6 60.42 -16.02 24.96
N SER A 7 59.82 -17.21 24.89
CA SER A 7 58.70 -17.52 24.00
C SER A 7 57.41 -16.98 24.63
N SER A 8 56.85 -15.91 24.06
CA SER A 8 55.53 -15.40 24.44
C SER A 8 54.47 -16.02 23.52
N LEU A 9 53.70 -16.97 24.06
CA LEU A 9 52.47 -17.47 23.46
C LEU A 9 51.39 -16.38 23.62
N LEU A 10 50.99 -15.75 22.53
CA LEU A 10 49.86 -14.81 22.48
C LEU A 10 48.61 -15.55 21.98
N CYS A 11 47.68 -15.80 22.91
CA CYS A 11 46.31 -16.22 22.63
C CYS A 11 45.56 -15.12 21.86
N ALA A 12 45.27 -15.35 20.57
CA ALA A 12 44.35 -14.52 19.80
C ALA A 12 42.94 -15.15 19.84
N LEU A 13 42.10 -14.70 20.77
CA LEU A 13 40.66 -14.95 20.77
C LEU A 13 39.98 -13.84 19.95
N LEU A 14 39.78 -14.08 18.66
CA LEU A 14 38.93 -13.26 17.80
C LEU A 14 37.46 -13.63 18.05
N ALA A 15 36.78 -12.83 18.87
CA ALA A 15 35.33 -12.89 19.04
C ALA A 15 34.66 -12.30 17.78
N GLY A 16 34.18 -13.18 16.89
CA GLY A 16 33.37 -12.79 15.74
C GLY A 16 31.98 -12.35 16.18
N LEU A 17 31.71 -11.04 16.13
CA LEU A 17 30.39 -10.47 16.37
C LEU A 17 29.49 -10.80 15.17
N VAL A 18 28.69 -11.86 15.26
CA VAL A 18 27.68 -12.20 14.24
C VAL A 18 26.51 -11.22 14.40
N LEU A 19 26.46 -10.20 13.53
CA LEU A 19 25.30 -9.33 13.38
C LEU A 19 24.18 -10.15 12.71
N LEU A 20 23.26 -10.68 13.52
CA LEU A 20 22.04 -11.28 13.00
C LEU A 20 21.19 -10.18 12.35
N PRO A 21 20.76 -10.32 11.08
CA PRO A 21 19.88 -9.35 10.46
C PRO A 21 18.55 -9.35 11.19
N VAL A 22 18.21 -8.23 11.83
CA VAL A 22 16.87 -8.02 12.37
C VAL A 22 15.95 -7.90 11.17
N ALA A 23 15.13 -8.91 10.93
CA ALA A 23 14.04 -8.82 9.98
C ALA A 23 13.08 -7.74 10.49
N VAL A 24 13.22 -6.51 9.98
CA VAL A 24 12.23 -5.46 10.18
C VAL A 24 10.97 -5.99 9.51
N GLN A 25 10.02 -6.46 10.32
CA GLN A 25 8.71 -6.86 9.85
C GLN A 25 8.12 -5.65 9.13
N ALA A 26 8.11 -5.71 7.81
CA ALA A 26 7.57 -4.64 7.00
C ALA A 26 6.07 -4.51 7.36
N GLY A 27 5.64 -3.28 7.69
CA GLY A 27 4.28 -3.00 8.16
C GLY A 27 3.21 -3.34 7.12
N PRO A 28 1.91 -3.19 7.44
CA PRO A 28 0.82 -3.52 6.53
C PRO A 28 1.00 -2.83 5.18
N PRO A 29 1.14 -3.58 4.06
CA PRO A 29 1.61 -3.05 2.79
C PRO A 29 0.72 -1.95 2.20
N LEU A 30 -0.61 -2.07 2.29
CA LEU A 30 -1.55 -1.10 1.75
C LEU A 30 -1.43 0.27 2.42
N LEU A 31 -0.90 0.34 3.63
CA LEU A 31 -0.72 1.58 4.39
C LEU A 31 0.74 2.05 4.40
N CYS A 32 1.66 1.11 4.64
CA CYS A 32 3.07 1.37 4.89
C CYS A 32 3.94 1.44 3.62
N PHE A 33 3.37 1.17 2.44
CA PHE A 33 4.05 1.27 1.16
C PHE A 33 3.56 2.48 0.36
N PRO A 34 4.32 3.59 0.32
CA PRO A 34 4.08 4.67 -0.63
C PRO A 34 4.23 4.17 -2.07
N ILE A 35 3.27 4.50 -2.92
CA ILE A 35 3.28 4.12 -4.34
C ILE A 35 3.82 5.29 -5.16
N ASP A 36 4.79 5.01 -6.05
CA ASP A 36 5.28 5.99 -7.01
C ASP A 36 4.17 6.33 -8.02
N ILE A 37 3.77 7.60 -8.05
CA ILE A 37 2.78 8.13 -8.97
C ILE A 37 3.40 9.06 -10.02
N GLY A 38 4.73 9.09 -10.11
CA GLY A 38 5.48 10.00 -10.96
C GLY A 38 5.23 11.46 -10.58
N GLY A 39 4.96 12.29 -11.58
CA GLY A 39 4.61 13.70 -11.39
C GLY A 39 3.11 13.97 -11.16
N ALA A 40 2.28 12.93 -10.99
CA ALA A 40 0.84 13.13 -10.81
C ALA A 40 0.50 13.75 -9.44
N THR A 41 -0.56 14.54 -9.41
CA THR A 41 -1.05 15.16 -8.16
C THR A 41 -1.92 14.18 -7.38
N SER A 42 -1.75 14.18 -6.06
CA SER A 42 -2.60 13.47 -5.09
C SER A 42 -2.84 14.38 -3.87
N LEU A 43 -3.42 13.84 -2.79
CA LEU A 43 -3.59 14.58 -1.54
C LEU A 43 -2.26 15.16 -1.05
N PRO A 44 -2.28 16.37 -0.45
CA PRO A 44 -1.08 16.98 0.08
C PRO A 44 -0.33 16.03 1.02
N TRP A 45 0.99 16.04 0.93
CA TRP A 45 1.85 15.17 1.73
C TRP A 45 3.01 15.96 2.31
N GLY A 46 3.51 15.54 3.47
CA GLY A 46 4.68 16.14 4.11
C GLY A 46 5.99 15.64 3.50
N SER A 47 7.08 16.30 3.88
CA SER A 47 8.45 15.92 3.50
C SER A 47 9.15 15.02 4.53
N ALA A 48 8.49 14.74 5.66
CA ALA A 48 9.05 13.87 6.69
C ALA A 48 9.27 12.45 6.15
N ALA A 49 10.35 11.81 6.61
CA ALA A 49 10.69 10.46 6.19
C ALA A 49 9.67 9.44 6.70
N GLY A 50 9.41 8.41 5.89
CA GLY A 50 8.56 7.27 6.26
C GLY A 50 7.20 7.25 5.57
N TRP A 51 6.38 6.28 5.97
CA TRP A 51 5.10 5.99 5.32
C TRP A 51 3.93 6.84 5.83
N ASN A 52 4.06 7.40 7.04
CA ASN A 52 3.06 8.19 7.77
C ASN A 52 3.54 9.63 7.94
N ALA A 53 3.49 10.41 6.86
CA ALA A 53 3.95 11.79 6.83
C ALA A 53 2.86 12.72 6.25
N PRO A 54 1.65 12.77 6.85
CA PRO A 54 0.64 13.73 6.43
C PRO A 54 1.20 15.17 6.51
N ARG A 55 0.76 16.05 5.60
CA ARG A 55 1.21 17.45 5.57
C ARG A 55 0.79 18.16 6.86
N PRO A 56 1.72 18.77 7.62
CA PRO A 56 1.37 19.58 8.78
C PRO A 56 0.42 20.72 8.38
N GLY A 57 -0.62 20.95 9.18
CA GLY A 57 -1.59 22.02 8.93
C GLY A 57 -2.58 21.76 7.78
N TYR A 58 -2.62 20.54 7.22
CA TYR A 58 -3.72 20.16 6.33
C TYR A 58 -5.06 20.19 7.08
N ASP A 59 -6.04 20.95 6.56
CA ASP A 59 -7.38 20.98 7.11
C ASP A 59 -8.15 19.70 6.73
N ARG A 60 -8.36 18.84 7.73
CA ARG A 60 -9.04 17.55 7.56
C ARG A 60 -10.52 17.70 7.21
N ALA A 61 -11.13 18.87 7.37
CA ALA A 61 -12.49 19.15 6.90
C ALA A 61 -12.59 19.07 5.36
N HIS A 62 -11.49 19.25 4.63
CA HIS A 62 -11.45 19.13 3.17
C HIS A 62 -11.15 17.71 2.69
N LEU A 63 -10.80 16.78 3.59
CA LEU A 63 -10.29 15.44 3.23
C LEU A 63 -11.19 14.71 2.24
N VAL A 64 -12.49 14.69 2.52
CA VAL A 64 -13.48 14.01 1.67
C VAL A 64 -13.52 14.64 0.28
N ASN A 65 -13.69 15.96 0.21
CA ASN A 65 -13.81 16.67 -1.07
C ASN A 65 -12.54 16.58 -1.90
N ASP A 66 -11.37 16.78 -1.29
CA ASP A 66 -10.08 16.69 -1.97
C ASP A 66 -9.82 15.27 -2.48
N THR A 67 -10.19 14.24 -1.71
CA THR A 67 -10.06 12.84 -2.13
C THR A 67 -10.93 12.57 -3.36
N LEU A 68 -12.20 12.98 -3.33
CA LEU A 68 -13.11 12.79 -4.44
C LEU A 68 -12.71 13.56 -5.70
N ALA A 69 -12.15 14.76 -5.54
CA ALA A 69 -11.65 15.57 -6.65
C ALA A 69 -10.50 14.87 -7.38
N VAL A 70 -9.62 14.17 -6.65
CA VAL A 70 -8.55 13.37 -7.27
C VAL A 70 -9.11 12.09 -7.92
N LEU A 71 -10.15 11.45 -7.39
CA LEU A 71 -10.71 10.19 -7.91
C LEU A 71 -11.63 10.36 -9.15
N SER A 72 -11.33 11.31 -10.03
CA SER A 72 -12.04 11.49 -11.33
C SER A 72 -11.93 10.25 -12.23
N PRO A 73 -12.82 10.02 -13.22
CA PRO A 73 -12.72 8.88 -14.12
C PRO A 73 -11.38 8.74 -14.87
N ALA A 74 -10.72 9.85 -15.19
CA ALA A 74 -9.44 9.86 -15.92
C ALA A 74 -8.23 9.55 -15.03
N THR A 75 -8.41 9.43 -13.71
CA THR A 75 -7.32 9.23 -12.77
C THR A 75 -6.72 7.83 -12.91
N PRO A 76 -5.39 7.70 -13.13
CA PRO A 76 -4.72 6.40 -13.22
C PRO A 76 -4.81 5.60 -11.92
N VAL A 77 -4.82 4.26 -12.01
CA VAL A 77 -5.07 3.39 -10.85
C VAL A 77 -4.04 3.58 -9.74
N LEU A 78 -2.74 3.69 -10.07
CA LEU A 78 -1.71 3.94 -9.05
C LEU A 78 -1.92 5.26 -8.31
N VAL A 79 -2.43 6.29 -9.00
CA VAL A 79 -2.78 7.58 -8.37
C VAL A 79 -3.96 7.40 -7.43
N ARG A 80 -4.97 6.60 -7.80
CA ARG A 80 -6.10 6.26 -6.91
C ARG A 80 -5.62 5.54 -5.67
N MET A 81 -4.78 4.52 -5.81
CA MET A 81 -4.24 3.73 -4.71
C MET A 81 -3.48 4.61 -3.71
N GLU A 82 -2.54 5.43 -4.20
CA GLU A 82 -1.77 6.35 -3.35
C GLU A 82 -2.67 7.41 -2.69
N THR A 83 -3.67 7.93 -3.41
CA THR A 83 -4.65 8.88 -2.87
C THR A 83 -5.45 8.26 -1.74
N LEU A 84 -5.97 7.05 -1.91
CA LEU A 84 -6.74 6.33 -0.89
C LEU A 84 -5.87 5.95 0.31
N ARG A 85 -4.61 5.57 0.09
CA ARG A 85 -3.63 5.33 1.16
C ARG A 85 -3.41 6.58 2.00
N ARG A 86 -3.13 7.73 1.36
CA ARG A 86 -2.96 9.02 2.06
C ARG A 86 -4.23 9.43 2.78
N ALA A 87 -5.39 9.26 2.15
CA ALA A 87 -6.68 9.58 2.73
C ALA A 87 -6.95 8.75 3.99
N ALA A 88 -6.64 7.46 3.94
CA ALA A 88 -6.75 6.59 5.10
C ALA A 88 -5.83 7.04 6.23
N ILE A 89 -4.60 7.46 5.94
CA ILE A 89 -3.67 7.99 6.96
C ILE A 89 -4.21 9.27 7.60
N TYR A 90 -4.80 10.18 6.83
CA TYR A 90 -5.45 11.37 7.38
C TYR A 90 -6.68 11.05 8.24
N ALA A 91 -7.37 9.93 7.97
CA ALA A 91 -8.60 9.54 8.65
C ALA A 91 -8.39 8.53 9.79
N MET A 92 -7.28 7.78 9.84
CA MET A 92 -7.19 6.55 10.65
C MET A 92 -7.32 6.74 12.17
N ASN A 93 -7.11 7.97 12.67
CA ASN A 93 -7.29 8.30 14.08
C ASN A 93 -8.69 8.85 14.41
N ASP A 94 -9.60 8.89 13.44
CA ASP A 94 -10.93 9.48 13.51
C ASP A 94 -11.94 8.60 12.77
N ALA A 95 -12.63 7.75 13.51
CA ALA A 95 -13.63 6.83 12.96
C ALA A 95 -14.86 7.54 12.38
N GLY A 96 -15.12 8.80 12.75
CA GLY A 96 -16.18 9.60 12.14
C GLY A 96 -15.82 9.96 10.71
N LEU A 97 -14.66 10.58 10.54
CA LEU A 97 -14.14 10.98 9.23
C LEU A 97 -13.89 9.77 8.32
N ALA A 98 -13.37 8.67 8.87
CA ALA A 98 -13.12 7.45 8.10
C ALA A 98 -14.41 6.86 7.51
N ARG A 99 -15.50 6.82 8.30
CA ARG A 99 -16.82 6.37 7.86
C ARG A 99 -17.43 7.32 6.84
N GLU A 100 -17.33 8.62 7.04
CA GLU A 100 -17.83 9.61 6.09
C GLU A 100 -17.15 9.46 4.72
N LEU A 101 -15.81 9.36 4.71
CA LEU A 101 -15.04 9.17 3.48
C LEU A 101 -15.47 7.89 2.74
N LEU A 102 -15.59 6.77 3.46
CA LEU A 102 -15.99 5.51 2.86
C LEU A 102 -17.41 5.56 2.29
N ALA A 103 -18.37 6.13 3.04
CA ALA A 103 -19.74 6.29 2.57
C ALA A 103 -19.82 7.16 1.31
N LYS A 104 -19.00 8.21 1.21
CA LYS A 104 -18.94 9.08 0.03
C LYS A 104 -18.32 8.40 -1.19
N ILE A 105 -17.31 7.55 -0.99
CA ILE A 105 -16.73 6.73 -2.06
C ILE A 105 -17.73 5.67 -2.52
N GLU A 106 -18.44 5.01 -1.60
CA GLU A 106 -19.46 4.02 -1.91
C GLU A 106 -20.66 4.60 -2.65
N GLY A 107 -21.07 5.82 -2.30
CA GLY A 107 -22.14 6.53 -3.00
C GLY A 107 -21.84 6.83 -4.48
N ARG A 108 -20.59 6.64 -4.94
CA ARG A 108 -20.20 6.77 -6.36
C ARG A 108 -20.38 5.48 -7.14
N VAL A 109 -20.54 4.34 -6.46
CA VAL A 109 -20.73 3.05 -7.11
C VAL A 109 -22.12 3.03 -7.74
N ARG A 110 -22.18 3.18 -9.06
CA ARG A 110 -23.42 3.02 -9.84
C ARG A 110 -23.66 1.55 -10.13
N GLU A 111 -24.93 1.21 -10.36
CA GLU A 111 -25.33 -0.17 -10.62
C GLU A 111 -24.97 -0.65 -12.03
N ASP A 112 -24.82 0.27 -13.00
CA ASP A 112 -24.53 -0.09 -14.39
C ASP A 112 -23.19 -0.86 -14.51
N PRO A 113 -23.23 -2.15 -14.88
CA PRO A 113 -22.04 -2.97 -14.97
C PRO A 113 -21.15 -2.64 -16.17
N SER A 114 -21.66 -1.89 -17.16
CA SER A 114 -20.95 -1.54 -18.39
C SER A 114 -20.24 -0.19 -18.33
N ASP A 115 -20.46 0.62 -17.29
CA ASP A 115 -19.89 1.95 -17.10
C ASP A 115 -18.47 1.86 -16.47
N PRO A 116 -17.37 2.15 -17.19
CA PRO A 116 -16.02 2.08 -16.63
C PRO A 116 -15.81 2.96 -15.38
N PRO A 117 -16.33 4.20 -15.31
CA PRO A 117 -16.45 4.96 -14.06
C PRO A 117 -17.05 4.21 -12.87
N ALA A 118 -18.09 3.38 -13.09
CA ALA A 118 -18.71 2.60 -12.03
C ALA A 118 -17.79 1.46 -11.55
N ALA A 119 -17.04 0.83 -12.46
CA ALA A 119 -16.02 -0.15 -12.11
C ALA A 119 -14.88 0.48 -11.29
N LEU A 120 -14.42 1.67 -11.66
CA LEU A 120 -13.39 2.40 -10.91
C LEU A 120 -13.88 2.86 -9.53
N ALA A 121 -15.13 3.28 -9.40
CA ALA A 121 -15.72 3.59 -8.09
C ALA A 121 -15.81 2.33 -7.20
N LEU A 122 -16.14 1.18 -7.78
CA LEU A 122 -16.17 -0.10 -7.07
C LEU A 122 -14.75 -0.50 -6.60
N PHE A 123 -13.74 -0.30 -7.45
CA PHE A 123 -12.35 -0.46 -7.09
C PHE A 123 -11.95 0.46 -5.93
N ASP A 124 -12.25 1.75 -6.02
CA ASP A 124 -11.89 2.74 -4.99
C ASP A 124 -12.46 2.33 -3.61
N ALA A 125 -13.73 1.90 -3.58
CA ALA A 125 -14.39 1.45 -2.36
C ALA A 125 -13.77 0.16 -1.80
N GLY A 126 -13.57 -0.85 -2.66
CA GLY A 126 -12.97 -2.13 -2.28
C GLY A 126 -11.55 -1.96 -1.74
N TYR A 127 -10.74 -1.15 -2.40
CA TYR A 127 -9.37 -0.86 -1.99
C TYR A 127 -9.34 -0.15 -0.63
N LEU A 128 -10.18 0.88 -0.41
CA LEU A 128 -10.19 1.62 0.86
C LEU A 128 -10.62 0.75 2.05
N ILE A 129 -11.59 -0.16 1.86
CA ILE A 129 -12.00 -1.12 2.89
C ILE A 129 -10.79 -1.93 3.38
N GLU A 130 -9.95 -2.39 2.46
CA GLU A 130 -8.80 -3.24 2.78
C GLU A 130 -7.65 -2.43 3.39
N VAL A 131 -7.46 -1.17 2.96
CA VAL A 131 -6.56 -0.22 3.63
C VAL A 131 -7.01 0.01 5.08
N TYR A 132 -8.31 0.20 5.33
CA TYR A 132 -8.86 0.39 6.68
C TYR A 132 -8.73 -0.85 7.57
N LYS A 133 -8.88 -2.05 7.03
CA LYS A 133 -8.59 -3.29 7.77
C LYS A 133 -7.12 -3.34 8.21
N GLN A 134 -6.20 -2.92 7.34
CA GLN A 134 -4.78 -2.84 7.69
C GLN A 134 -4.45 -1.71 8.68
N ALA A 135 -5.17 -0.59 8.64
CA ALA A 135 -5.00 0.51 9.60
C ALA A 135 -5.20 0.06 11.05
N ARG A 136 -6.04 -0.94 11.30
CA ARG A 136 -6.22 -1.55 12.63
C ARG A 136 -4.91 -2.06 13.23
N ALA A 137 -4.01 -2.63 12.42
CA ALA A 137 -2.72 -3.11 12.91
C ALA A 137 -1.82 -1.98 13.44
N VAL A 138 -2.10 -0.74 13.05
CA VAL A 138 -1.42 0.48 13.52
C VAL A 138 -2.18 1.15 14.66
N THR A 139 -3.51 1.30 14.54
CA THR A 139 -4.31 2.13 15.44
C THR A 139 -4.97 1.36 16.57
N GLY A 140 -5.07 0.03 16.45
CA GLY A 140 -5.84 -0.83 17.36
C GLY A 140 -7.36 -0.72 17.20
N ARG A 141 -7.87 0.03 16.22
CA ARG A 141 -9.30 0.33 16.05
C ARG A 141 -9.83 -0.23 14.74
N ASP A 142 -11.08 -0.69 14.77
CA ASP A 142 -11.81 -1.07 13.56
C ASP A 142 -12.43 0.19 12.94
N LEU A 143 -11.96 0.58 11.75
CA LEU A 143 -12.50 1.70 10.97
C LEU A 143 -13.62 1.26 10.01
N VAL A 144 -13.72 -0.06 9.79
CA VAL A 144 -14.68 -0.70 8.91
C VAL A 144 -15.03 -2.08 9.48
N ASP A 145 -16.23 -2.56 9.19
CA ASP A 145 -16.60 -3.94 9.51
C ASP A 145 -15.69 -4.93 8.76
N ARG A 146 -15.10 -5.86 9.52
CA ARG A 146 -14.14 -6.85 9.03
C ARG A 146 -14.78 -7.91 8.12
N ALA A 147 -16.09 -8.10 8.22
CA ALA A 147 -16.83 -9.04 7.37
C ALA A 147 -16.97 -8.53 5.92
N ARG A 148 -16.78 -7.23 5.68
CA ARG A 148 -16.88 -6.65 4.34
C ARG A 148 -15.75 -7.17 3.44
N ASP A 149 -16.09 -7.64 2.25
CA ASP A 149 -15.11 -8.21 1.32
C ASP A 149 -14.69 -7.17 0.27
N GLY A 150 -13.71 -6.33 0.61
CA GLY A 150 -13.17 -5.33 -0.32
C GLY A 150 -12.36 -5.95 -1.45
N TYR A 151 -11.71 -7.09 -1.21
CA TYR A 151 -11.05 -7.87 -2.25
C TYR A 151 -12.04 -8.31 -3.35
N ALA A 152 -13.20 -8.86 -2.98
CA ALA A 152 -14.22 -9.25 -3.95
C ALA A 152 -14.73 -8.05 -4.77
N MET A 153 -14.78 -6.85 -4.18
CA MET A 153 -15.09 -5.62 -4.92
C MET A 153 -14.00 -5.26 -5.94
N VAL A 154 -12.72 -5.37 -5.54
CA VAL A 154 -11.58 -5.17 -6.44
C VAL A 154 -11.58 -6.17 -7.59
N GLU A 155 -11.83 -7.46 -7.34
CA GLU A 155 -11.93 -8.49 -8.40
C GLU A 155 -13.06 -8.20 -9.38
N ARG A 156 -14.22 -7.78 -8.88
CA ARG A 156 -15.35 -7.40 -9.75
C ARG A 156 -15.03 -6.19 -10.62
N ALA A 157 -14.32 -5.21 -10.09
CA ALA A 157 -13.86 -4.06 -10.86
C ALA A 157 -12.84 -4.48 -11.93
N LEU A 158 -11.88 -5.32 -11.56
CA LEU A 158 -10.84 -5.87 -12.43
C LEU A 158 -11.44 -6.62 -13.63
N ALA A 159 -12.45 -7.47 -13.38
CA ALA A 159 -13.15 -8.24 -14.41
C ALA A 159 -13.89 -7.34 -15.42
N ARG A 160 -14.38 -6.17 -14.99
CA ARG A 160 -15.07 -5.20 -15.86
C ARG A 160 -14.11 -4.39 -16.72
N LEU A 161 -12.89 -4.16 -16.24
CA LEU A 161 -11.90 -3.29 -16.89
C LEU A 161 -10.85 -4.06 -17.70
N GLY A 162 -10.97 -5.38 -17.79
CA GLY A 162 -10.11 -6.20 -18.64
C GLY A 162 -8.72 -6.46 -18.05
N SER A 163 -8.59 -6.50 -16.72
CA SER A 163 -7.34 -6.86 -16.03
C SER A 163 -6.12 -5.98 -16.36
N PRO A 164 -6.20 -4.64 -16.24
CA PRO A 164 -5.03 -3.80 -16.46
C PRO A 164 -3.94 -4.09 -15.39
N PRO A 165 -2.65 -4.00 -15.73
CA PRO A 165 -1.56 -4.47 -14.86
C PRO A 165 -1.50 -3.79 -13.50
N ASP A 166 -1.90 -2.52 -13.43
CA ASP A 166 -1.95 -1.73 -12.20
C ASP A 166 -3.07 -2.17 -11.25
N MET A 167 -4.22 -2.62 -11.77
CA MET A 167 -5.28 -3.22 -10.95
C MET A 167 -4.94 -4.66 -10.54
N GLU A 168 -4.27 -5.44 -11.38
CA GLU A 168 -3.73 -6.75 -10.99
C GLU A 168 -2.72 -6.56 -9.83
N TYR A 169 -1.84 -5.55 -9.91
CA TYR A 169 -0.94 -5.20 -8.81
C TYR A 169 -1.71 -4.81 -7.54
N ALA A 170 -2.77 -4.01 -7.65
CA ALA A 170 -3.61 -3.65 -6.51
C ALA A 170 -4.27 -4.88 -5.86
N ALA A 171 -4.83 -5.78 -6.66
CA ALA A 171 -5.43 -7.04 -6.19
C ALA A 171 -4.39 -7.91 -5.48
N ALA A 172 -3.15 -7.95 -5.98
CA ALA A 172 -2.05 -8.65 -5.32
C ALA A 172 -1.77 -8.10 -3.91
N LEU A 173 -1.72 -6.78 -3.75
CA LEU A 173 -1.49 -6.14 -2.45
C LEU A 173 -2.64 -6.39 -1.47
N VAL A 174 -3.88 -6.30 -1.96
CA VAL A 174 -5.08 -6.55 -1.14
C VAL A 174 -5.13 -8.00 -0.66
N ALA A 175 -4.79 -8.95 -1.53
CA ALA A 175 -4.79 -10.37 -1.20
C ALA A 175 -3.62 -10.82 -0.31
N LEU A 176 -2.60 -9.96 -0.10
CA LEU A 176 -1.34 -10.37 0.53
C LEU A 176 -1.56 -11.00 1.92
N ASP A 177 -2.48 -10.40 2.69
CA ASP A 177 -2.86 -10.89 4.00
C ASP A 177 -4.11 -11.78 3.90
N GLY A 178 -3.91 -13.09 4.08
CA GLY A 178 -5.01 -14.07 4.15
C GLY A 178 -5.38 -14.75 2.83
N ARG A 179 -4.90 -14.26 1.66
CA ARG A 179 -5.14 -14.88 0.35
C ARG A 179 -3.84 -15.01 -0.48
N ARG A 180 -2.77 -15.51 0.14
CA ARG A 180 -1.40 -15.56 -0.44
C ARG A 180 -1.31 -16.14 -1.85
N GLU A 181 -2.06 -17.20 -2.15
CA GLU A 181 -2.01 -17.79 -3.49
C GLU A 181 -2.63 -16.85 -4.55
N ALA A 182 -3.79 -16.26 -4.25
CA ALA A 182 -4.41 -15.27 -5.12
C ALA A 182 -3.49 -14.05 -5.30
N SER A 183 -2.83 -13.60 -4.22
CA SER A 183 -1.84 -12.52 -4.27
C SER A 183 -0.72 -12.80 -5.28
N ARG A 184 -0.15 -14.03 -5.27
CA ARG A 184 0.89 -14.43 -6.23
C ARG A 184 0.39 -14.46 -7.67
N VAL A 185 -0.81 -14.99 -7.90
CA VAL A 185 -1.43 -15.05 -9.23
C VAL A 185 -1.61 -13.65 -9.80
N HIS A 186 -2.18 -12.74 -9.02
CA HIS A 186 -2.35 -11.34 -9.42
C HIS A 186 -1.01 -10.64 -9.66
N LEU A 187 -0.01 -10.87 -8.81
CA LEU A 187 1.32 -10.29 -8.98
C LEU A 187 2.00 -10.78 -10.27
N ALA A 188 1.85 -12.06 -10.61
CA ALA A 188 2.38 -12.63 -11.84
C ALA A 188 1.74 -11.97 -13.08
N LYS A 189 0.42 -11.82 -13.09
CA LYS A 189 -0.30 -11.12 -14.17
C LYS A 189 0.12 -9.66 -14.30
N ALA A 190 0.25 -8.97 -13.15
CA ALA A 190 0.72 -7.60 -13.12
C ALA A 190 2.12 -7.46 -13.74
N ARG A 191 3.04 -8.37 -13.42
CA ARG A 191 4.39 -8.41 -13.99
C ARG A 191 4.38 -8.67 -15.50
N GLU A 192 3.59 -9.64 -15.95
CA GLU A 192 3.50 -10.00 -17.37
C GLU A 192 2.94 -8.85 -18.21
N GLY A 193 1.93 -8.14 -17.69
CA GLY A 193 1.30 -7.03 -18.40
C GLY A 193 2.01 -5.68 -18.25
N ALA A 194 2.90 -5.50 -17.26
CA ALA A 194 3.55 -4.23 -17.00
C ALA A 194 4.69 -3.94 -18.00
N PRO A 195 4.62 -2.85 -18.79
CA PRO A 195 5.73 -2.46 -19.66
C PRO A 195 6.98 -2.14 -18.85
N ALA A 196 8.15 -2.51 -19.35
CA ALA A 196 9.43 -2.21 -18.71
C ALA A 196 9.59 -0.70 -18.46
N GLY A 197 9.98 -0.32 -17.24
CA GLY A 197 10.17 1.08 -16.84
C GLY A 197 8.88 1.86 -16.58
N SER A 198 7.69 1.28 -16.79
CA SER A 198 6.41 1.89 -16.41
C SER A 198 6.30 2.11 -14.90
N LEU A 199 5.42 3.02 -14.46
CA LEU A 199 5.16 3.25 -13.03
C LEU A 199 4.78 1.96 -12.29
N VAL A 200 3.95 1.11 -12.89
CA VAL A 200 3.54 -0.16 -12.29
C VAL A 200 4.70 -1.14 -12.16
N SER A 201 5.57 -1.25 -13.17
CA SER A 201 6.77 -2.11 -13.07
C SER A 201 7.68 -1.67 -11.91
N ARG A 202 7.91 -0.37 -11.75
CA ARG A 202 8.71 0.18 -10.64
C ARG A 202 8.04 -0.02 -9.28
N ALA A 203 6.71 0.09 -9.21
CA ALA A 203 5.95 -0.16 -7.99
C ALA A 203 6.09 -1.63 -7.55
N ILE A 204 5.97 -2.58 -8.50
CA ILE A 204 6.18 -4.01 -8.27
C ILE A 204 7.59 -4.29 -7.74
N GLU A 205 8.63 -3.81 -8.45
CA GLU A 205 10.02 -4.00 -8.03
C GLU A 205 10.31 -3.41 -6.64
N SER A 206 9.77 -2.23 -6.36
CA SER A 206 9.95 -1.56 -5.07
C SER A 206 9.25 -2.31 -3.94
N HIS A 207 8.04 -2.83 -4.19
CA HIS A 207 7.33 -3.67 -3.24
C HIS A 207 8.11 -4.95 -2.94
N GLU A 208 8.65 -5.62 -3.95
CA GLU A 208 9.40 -6.87 -3.79
C GLU A 208 10.71 -6.69 -3.03
N ARG A 209 11.42 -5.58 -3.27
CA ARG A 209 12.62 -5.26 -2.47
C ARG A 209 12.33 -5.11 -0.98
N ARG A 210 11.10 -4.76 -0.61
CA ARG A 210 10.75 -4.38 0.77
C ARG A 210 9.81 -5.36 1.48
N TRP A 211 9.03 -6.14 0.75
CA TRP A 211 8.09 -7.16 1.25
C TRP A 211 8.23 -8.52 0.57
N GLY A 212 9.17 -8.70 -0.38
CA GLY A 212 9.38 -9.97 -1.07
C GLY A 212 9.59 -11.10 -0.07
N ARG A 213 8.59 -11.97 0.03
CA ARG A 213 8.55 -13.18 0.84
C ARG A 213 8.26 -14.38 -0.05
#